data_AF-A0AAI8V7G6-F1
#
_entry.id   AF-A0AAI8V7G6-F1
#
_cell.length_a   1.000
_cell.length_b   1.000
_cell.length_c   1.000
_cell.angle_alpha   90.00
_cell.angle_beta   90.00
_cell.angle_gamma   90.00
#
_symmetry.space_group_name_H-M   'P 1'
#
loop_
_entity.id
_entity.type
_entity.pdbx_description
1 polymer ?
#
loop_
_entity_poly.entity_id
_entity_poly.type
_entity_poly.pdbx_seq_one_letter_code
_entity_poly.pdbx_strand_id
1 'polypeptide(L)'
;MAQKRHAFGPGAASTRAAPPHGSWLSAEDTITVDCILTEKVPKELLVAIAKFLPPVDVKNLASTCREYFPVVIDHLYRDDIDSGRYRSVYWACATGCLPTLKQAIAVGASVNQYIEDPLRTGYTTPLLTAIDNCELEIMHFLLDKGADVNQPEQRVYCLAHFPLHKVLEAMAYGPKPDAQRDLINILKRLLTLGADADQAQLMKSEERCEETALTLAIDYPVPAEAFRLLSEDTHGIFRHKRAMVQVLVSELSDGNYGTSGIEAKAEKLRIMLKHCPPDPASSHFDTEWLDPCTALDLEGKLLLEVVLDAGYNANNLDLEGRSLIQRIAKRMKSSTVDAEDIALYGPEMIRMLLQAGAHPDLWCKEDDPEHNSALLLLSRINGKAADSAVLLLLQHGARPNICISTGTTPLHICCRYPEHIIQGIKHLIKHKADLNAKNSLGRTPLHNLCLGGTLTILKLRPWIFWCGMVPIHGHRTTVGGRLRFVP
;
A
#
# COMPACT_ATOMS: atom_id res chain seq x y z
N MET A 1 -46.85 -20.44 43.12
CA MET A 1 -48.31 -20.71 43.02
C MET A 1 -49.08 -19.40 43.21
N ALA A 2 -50.24 -19.30 42.58
CA ALA A 2 -51.00 -18.07 42.34
C ALA A 2 -51.77 -17.49 43.54
N GLN A 3 -52.11 -16.18 43.44
CA GLN A 3 -53.25 -15.46 44.05
C GLN A 3 -53.18 -15.24 45.59
N LYS A 4 -53.43 -14.05 46.19
CA LYS A 4 -54.54 -13.10 45.99
C LYS A 4 -54.31 -11.83 46.86
N ARG A 5 -54.96 -10.73 46.47
CA ARG A 5 -55.04 -9.42 47.15
C ARG A 5 -55.71 -9.52 48.53
N HIS A 6 -55.29 -8.68 49.49
CA HIS A 6 -56.20 -7.87 50.32
C HIS A 6 -55.50 -6.62 50.86
N ALA A 7 -56.18 -5.49 50.72
CA ALA A 7 -55.82 -4.19 51.26
C ALA A 7 -56.45 -4.01 52.66
N PHE A 8 -55.75 -3.33 53.58
CA PHE A 8 -56.28 -2.36 54.57
C PHE A 8 -55.09 -1.75 55.35
N GLY A 9 -54.96 -0.43 55.37
CA GLY A 9 -54.27 0.30 56.45
C GLY A 9 -55.28 0.80 57.50
N PRO A 10 -54.97 1.74 58.41
CA PRO A 10 -53.67 2.31 58.82
C PRO A 10 -53.46 2.32 60.36
N GLY A 11 -52.26 2.68 60.86
CA GLY A 11 -52.13 3.27 62.21
C GLY A 11 -50.91 2.89 63.08
N ALA A 12 -50.04 3.89 63.27
CA ALA A 12 -49.31 4.25 64.50
C ALA A 12 -48.15 3.39 65.08
N ALA A 13 -46.93 3.88 64.80
CA ALA A 13 -45.89 4.35 65.75
C ALA A 13 -45.25 3.40 66.81
N SER A 14 -43.96 3.13 66.57
CA SER A 14 -42.81 3.34 67.48
C SER A 14 -42.67 2.51 68.77
N THR A 15 -41.66 1.63 68.82
CA THR A 15 -40.40 1.85 69.59
C THR A 15 -39.35 0.77 69.28
N ARG A 16 -38.09 1.20 69.14
CA ARG A 16 -36.88 0.38 68.91
C ARG A 16 -36.31 -0.14 70.24
N ALA A 17 -35.88 -1.40 70.29
CA ALA A 17 -34.68 -1.86 70.99
C ALA A 17 -34.24 -3.24 70.43
N ALA A 18 -32.93 -3.41 70.20
CA ALA A 18 -32.28 -4.47 69.40
C ALA A 18 -31.87 -5.74 70.20
N PRO A 19 -31.47 -6.86 69.54
CA PRO A 19 -31.28 -8.21 70.11
C PRO A 19 -29.79 -8.46 70.50
N PRO A 20 -29.35 -9.64 71.04
CA PRO A 20 -29.11 -10.84 70.20
C PRO A 20 -29.18 -12.23 70.90
N HIS A 21 -29.62 -13.27 70.18
CA HIS A 21 -28.84 -14.48 69.82
C HIS A 21 -29.73 -15.71 69.51
N GLY A 22 -29.65 -16.17 68.25
CA GLY A 22 -29.62 -17.59 67.89
C GLY A 22 -30.96 -18.32 67.73
N SER A 23 -31.59 -18.21 66.55
CA SER A 23 -32.43 -19.29 66.03
C SER A 23 -31.99 -19.64 64.61
N TRP A 24 -31.44 -20.84 64.45
CA TRP A 24 -31.21 -21.43 63.14
C TRP A 24 -32.57 -21.73 62.50
N LEU A 25 -32.72 -21.41 61.21
CA LEU A 25 -33.90 -21.70 60.40
C LEU A 25 -34.22 -23.20 60.44
N SER A 26 -35.49 -23.54 60.65
CA SER A 26 -36.00 -24.91 60.66
C SER A 26 -36.36 -25.37 59.25
N ALA A 27 -36.51 -26.69 59.05
CA ALA A 27 -36.69 -27.32 57.72
C ALA A 27 -38.01 -26.95 56.98
N GLU A 28 -38.88 -26.13 57.57
CA GLU A 28 -40.16 -25.69 57.00
C GLU A 28 -40.19 -24.18 56.66
N ASP A 29 -39.10 -23.44 56.93
CA ASP A 29 -39.05 -22.00 56.70
C ASP A 29 -38.83 -21.68 55.22
N THR A 30 -39.91 -21.35 54.50
CA THR A 30 -39.84 -20.75 53.16
C THR A 30 -39.05 -19.44 53.23
N ILE A 31 -37.80 -19.45 52.79
CA ILE A 31 -36.98 -18.25 52.62
C ILE A 31 -37.68 -17.36 51.57
N THR A 32 -38.31 -16.29 52.01
CA THR A 32 -38.91 -15.30 51.11
C THR A 32 -37.84 -14.38 50.55
N VAL A 33 -38.07 -13.80 49.37
CA VAL A 33 -37.18 -12.79 48.77
C VAL A 33 -36.96 -11.62 49.74
N ASP A 34 -37.97 -11.26 50.53
CA ASP A 34 -37.84 -10.26 51.60
C ASP A 34 -36.85 -10.66 52.70
N CYS A 35 -36.80 -11.92 53.13
CA CYS A 35 -35.79 -12.40 54.09
C CYS A 35 -34.38 -12.29 53.51
N ILE A 36 -34.23 -12.59 52.21
CA ILE A 36 -32.93 -12.46 51.52
C ILE A 36 -32.51 -11.00 51.42
N LEU A 37 -33.45 -10.07 51.19
CA LEU A 37 -33.15 -8.65 51.01
C LEU A 37 -33.00 -7.86 52.32
N THR A 38 -33.60 -8.31 53.43
CA THR A 38 -33.61 -7.58 54.71
C THR A 38 -32.61 -8.11 55.73
N GLU A 39 -32.23 -9.39 55.64
CA GLU A 39 -31.18 -9.97 56.46
C GLU A 39 -29.91 -10.19 55.65
N LYS A 40 -28.73 -9.93 56.24
CA LYS A 40 -27.43 -10.24 55.60
C LYS A 40 -27.26 -11.75 55.52
N VAL A 41 -27.82 -12.38 54.48
CA VAL A 41 -27.67 -13.81 54.23
C VAL A 41 -26.18 -14.11 54.04
N PRO A 42 -25.61 -15.11 54.75
CA PRO A 42 -24.23 -15.52 54.55
C PRO A 42 -23.96 -15.85 53.08
N LYS A 43 -22.79 -15.45 52.57
CA LYS A 43 -22.44 -15.58 51.15
C LYS A 43 -22.54 -17.02 50.68
N GLU A 44 -22.15 -17.96 51.54
CA GLU A 44 -22.16 -19.41 51.29
C GLU A 44 -23.60 -19.93 51.07
N LEU A 45 -24.54 -19.41 51.85
CA LEU A 45 -25.95 -19.76 51.76
C LEU A 45 -26.59 -19.17 50.50
N LEU A 46 -26.22 -17.94 50.15
CA LEU A 46 -26.68 -17.27 48.94
C LEU A 46 -26.20 -18.01 47.67
N VAL A 47 -24.95 -18.49 47.67
CA VAL A 47 -24.40 -19.36 46.62
C VAL A 47 -25.18 -20.67 46.54
N ALA A 48 -25.51 -21.30 47.66
CA ALA A 48 -26.30 -22.52 47.68
C ALA A 48 -27.71 -22.31 47.13
N ILE A 49 -28.39 -21.21 47.51
CA ILE A 49 -29.72 -20.83 46.99
C ILE A 49 -29.65 -20.61 45.48
N ALA A 50 -28.65 -19.87 44.99
CA ALA A 50 -28.49 -19.59 43.57
C ALA A 50 -28.35 -20.86 42.70
N LYS A 51 -27.83 -21.97 43.24
CA LYS A 51 -27.75 -23.27 42.53
C LYS A 51 -29.12 -23.90 42.26
N PHE A 52 -30.13 -23.59 43.06
CA PHE A 52 -31.46 -24.20 42.95
C PHE A 52 -32.49 -23.26 42.33
N LEU A 53 -32.12 -22.01 42.06
CA LEU A 53 -33.01 -21.03 41.43
C LEU A 53 -32.90 -21.10 39.89
N PRO A 54 -34.01 -20.86 39.17
CA PRO A 54 -33.96 -20.62 37.74
C PRO A 54 -33.12 -19.37 37.42
N PRO A 55 -32.49 -19.30 36.23
CA PRO A 55 -31.60 -18.19 35.88
C PRO A 55 -32.25 -16.81 35.92
N VAL A 56 -33.55 -16.75 35.59
CA VAL A 56 -34.35 -15.51 35.68
C VAL A 56 -34.42 -15.02 37.13
N ASP A 57 -34.57 -15.92 38.09
CA ASP A 57 -34.66 -15.58 39.51
C ASP A 57 -33.29 -15.23 40.10
N VAL A 58 -32.22 -15.90 39.66
CA VAL A 58 -30.84 -15.50 40.00
C VAL A 58 -30.53 -14.11 39.44
N LYS A 59 -30.99 -13.79 38.23
CA LYS A 59 -30.82 -12.47 37.62
C LYS A 59 -31.59 -11.39 38.39
N ASN A 60 -32.80 -11.69 38.84
CA ASN A 60 -33.59 -10.81 39.69
C ASN A 60 -32.94 -10.63 41.07
N LEU A 61 -32.35 -11.68 41.63
CA LEU A 61 -31.60 -11.61 42.87
C LEU A 61 -30.34 -10.75 42.72
N ALA A 62 -29.64 -10.86 41.60
CA ALA A 62 -28.47 -10.06 41.30
C ALA A 62 -28.82 -8.57 41.07
N SER A 63 -29.99 -8.27 40.51
CA SER A 63 -30.43 -6.88 40.23
C SER A 63 -31.03 -6.17 41.44
N THR A 64 -31.50 -6.92 42.44
CA THR A 64 -32.13 -6.35 43.64
C THR A 64 -31.14 -5.88 44.69
N CYS A 65 -29.94 -6.46 44.78
CA CYS A 65 -28.92 -6.05 45.75
C CYS A 65 -27.49 -6.07 45.17
N ARG A 66 -26.81 -4.91 45.22
CA ARG A 66 -25.45 -4.74 44.73
C ARG A 66 -24.41 -5.56 45.52
N GLU A 67 -24.69 -5.90 46.78
CA GLU A 67 -23.81 -6.76 47.60
C GLU A 67 -23.92 -8.24 47.21
N TYR A 68 -25.04 -8.66 46.62
CA TYR A 68 -25.28 -10.03 46.20
C TYR A 68 -24.79 -10.33 44.79
N PHE A 69 -24.74 -9.30 43.95
CA PHE A 69 -24.24 -9.42 42.58
C PHE A 69 -22.88 -10.16 42.52
N PRO A 70 -21.81 -9.77 43.25
CA PRO A 70 -20.53 -10.47 43.18
C PRO A 70 -20.57 -11.93 43.67
N VAL A 71 -21.58 -12.30 44.46
CA VAL A 71 -21.72 -13.63 45.05
C VAL A 71 -22.42 -14.60 44.10
N VAL A 72 -23.39 -14.12 43.32
CA VAL A 72 -24.17 -14.95 42.39
C VAL A 72 -23.73 -14.84 40.94
N ILE A 73 -22.85 -13.90 40.60
CA ILE A 73 -22.43 -13.65 39.21
C ILE A 73 -21.79 -14.89 38.56
N ASP A 74 -21.03 -15.69 39.31
CA ASP A 74 -20.47 -16.95 38.81
C ASP A 74 -21.56 -17.93 38.36
N HIS A 75 -22.73 -17.94 39.00
CA HIS A 75 -23.87 -18.77 38.58
C HIS A 75 -24.50 -18.24 37.31
N LEU A 76 -24.60 -16.92 37.16
CA LEU A 76 -25.09 -16.29 35.94
C LEU A 76 -24.16 -16.55 34.75
N TYR A 77 -22.83 -16.52 34.97
CA TYR A 77 -21.87 -16.91 33.93
C TYR A 77 -21.99 -18.38 33.56
N ARG A 78 -22.10 -19.30 34.54
CA ARG A 78 -22.31 -20.73 34.26
C ARG A 78 -23.56 -20.95 33.43
N ASP A 79 -24.69 -20.36 33.80
CA ASP A 79 -25.93 -20.50 33.03
C ASP A 79 -25.81 -19.97 31.59
N ASP A 80 -25.15 -18.83 31.41
CA ASP A 80 -24.92 -18.25 30.09
C ASP A 80 -24.02 -19.13 29.21
N ILE A 81 -23.02 -19.79 29.81
CA ILE A 81 -22.14 -20.78 29.16
C ILE A 81 -22.90 -22.06 28.85
N ASP A 82 -23.60 -22.64 29.84
CA ASP A 82 -24.34 -23.90 29.73
C ASP A 82 -25.50 -23.81 28.73
N SER A 83 -26.13 -22.63 28.61
CA SER A 83 -27.16 -22.37 27.62
C SER A 83 -26.62 -22.16 26.20
N GLY A 84 -25.30 -22.13 26.01
CA GLY A 84 -24.63 -21.94 24.72
C GLY A 84 -24.82 -20.55 24.11
N ARG A 85 -25.28 -19.57 24.89
CA ARG A 85 -25.60 -18.22 24.42
C ARG A 85 -24.42 -17.27 24.52
N TYR A 86 -23.54 -17.47 25.49
CA TYR A 86 -22.26 -16.76 25.64
C TYR A 86 -22.36 -15.22 25.59
N ARG A 87 -23.52 -14.65 25.96
CA ARG A 87 -23.80 -13.21 25.85
C ARG A 87 -22.91 -12.39 26.74
N SER A 88 -22.62 -12.92 27.92
CA SER A 88 -21.72 -12.27 28.89
C SER A 88 -20.33 -12.05 28.31
N VAL A 89 -19.80 -13.04 27.57
CA VAL A 89 -18.50 -12.95 26.90
C VAL A 89 -18.55 -11.99 25.73
N TYR A 90 -19.62 -12.01 24.92
CA TYR A 90 -19.83 -11.03 23.84
C TYR A 90 -19.77 -9.60 24.38
N TRP A 91 -20.62 -9.27 25.36
CA TRP A 91 -20.69 -7.92 25.90
C TRP A 91 -19.39 -7.52 26.61
N ALA A 92 -18.71 -8.45 27.28
CA ALA A 92 -17.40 -8.18 27.87
C ALA A 92 -16.37 -7.77 26.80
N CYS A 93 -16.33 -8.48 25.67
CA CYS A 93 -15.41 -8.18 24.58
C CYS A 93 -15.80 -6.92 23.80
N ALA A 94 -17.10 -6.67 23.62
CA ALA A 94 -17.61 -5.51 22.88
C ALA A 94 -17.53 -4.19 23.66
N THR A 95 -17.38 -4.24 24.99
CA THR A 95 -17.36 -3.05 25.86
C THR A 95 -16.04 -2.87 26.62
N GLY A 96 -15.02 -3.69 26.33
CA GLY A 96 -13.73 -3.60 27.00
C GLY A 96 -13.74 -4.05 28.46
N CYS A 97 -14.74 -4.81 28.92
CA CYS A 97 -14.90 -5.17 30.32
C CYS A 97 -14.04 -6.39 30.72
N LEU A 98 -12.73 -6.16 30.87
CA LEU A 98 -11.75 -7.20 31.19
C LEU A 98 -12.06 -8.01 32.46
N PRO A 99 -12.54 -7.41 33.58
CA PRO A 99 -12.87 -8.19 34.78
C PRO A 99 -13.98 -9.22 34.53
N THR A 100 -15.02 -8.83 33.79
CA THR A 100 -16.15 -9.69 33.40
C THR A 100 -15.64 -10.85 32.53
N LEU A 101 -14.78 -10.56 31.55
CA LEU A 101 -14.20 -11.59 30.68
C LEU A 101 -13.32 -12.58 31.47
N LYS A 102 -12.45 -12.07 32.36
CA LYS A 102 -11.60 -12.90 33.22
C LYS A 102 -12.42 -13.85 34.08
N GLN A 103 -13.53 -13.37 34.63
CA GLN A 103 -14.41 -14.18 35.46
C GLN A 103 -15.16 -15.23 34.65
N ALA A 104 -15.69 -14.87 33.47
CA ALA A 104 -16.34 -15.82 32.57
C ALA A 104 -15.39 -16.96 32.16
N ILE A 105 -14.14 -16.66 31.80
CA ILE A 105 -13.13 -17.69 31.46
C ILE A 105 -12.77 -18.53 32.69
N ALA A 106 -12.63 -17.93 33.88
CA ALA A 106 -12.35 -18.67 35.11
C ALA A 106 -13.48 -19.66 35.47
N VAL A 107 -14.71 -19.35 35.06
CA VAL A 107 -15.90 -20.19 35.25
C VAL A 107 -16.01 -21.30 34.18
N GLY A 108 -15.28 -21.19 33.06
CA GLY A 108 -15.20 -22.22 32.02
C GLY A 108 -15.48 -21.75 30.59
N ALA A 109 -15.69 -20.45 30.36
CA ALA A 109 -15.86 -19.93 28.99
C ALA A 109 -14.61 -20.20 28.16
N SER A 110 -14.79 -20.73 26.96
CA SER A 110 -13.68 -20.97 26.03
C SER A 110 -13.28 -19.67 25.34
N VAL A 111 -11.98 -19.47 25.21
CA VAL A 111 -11.38 -18.32 24.52
C VAL A 111 -11.72 -18.32 23.02
N ASN A 112 -12.04 -19.49 22.47
CA ASN A 112 -12.29 -19.75 21.05
C ASN A 112 -13.74 -20.16 20.76
N GLN A 113 -14.66 -19.92 21.70
CA GLN A 113 -16.06 -20.25 21.50
C GLN A 113 -16.70 -19.39 20.42
N TYR A 114 -17.62 -19.98 19.65
CA TYR A 114 -18.51 -19.19 18.80
C TYR A 114 -19.59 -18.54 19.63
N ILE A 115 -19.78 -17.23 19.42
CA ILE A 115 -20.79 -16.43 20.09
C ILE A 115 -21.75 -15.89 19.04
N GLU A 116 -23.05 -15.98 19.31
CA GLU A 116 -24.08 -15.37 18.48
C GLU A 116 -23.89 -13.84 18.49
N ASP A 117 -23.70 -13.24 17.32
CA ASP A 117 -23.64 -11.78 17.19
C ASP A 117 -25.08 -11.22 17.24
N PRO A 118 -25.48 -10.48 18.29
CA PRO A 118 -26.83 -9.94 18.39
C PRO A 118 -27.10 -8.80 17.39
N LEU A 119 -26.07 -8.22 16.79
CA LEU A 119 -26.16 -7.11 15.85
C LEU A 119 -26.05 -7.56 14.39
N ARG A 120 -25.48 -8.74 14.12
CA ARG A 120 -25.27 -9.27 12.77
C ARG A 120 -25.74 -10.73 12.66
N THR A 121 -26.22 -11.13 11.48
CA THR A 121 -26.62 -12.53 11.24
C THR A 121 -25.41 -13.46 11.14
N GLY A 122 -25.00 -14.06 12.25
CA GLY A 122 -23.90 -15.03 12.29
C GLY A 122 -23.33 -15.31 13.67
N TYR A 123 -22.21 -16.03 13.70
CA TYR A 123 -21.41 -16.27 14.90
C TYR A 123 -20.02 -15.65 14.77
N THR A 124 -19.51 -15.07 15.84
CA THR A 124 -18.17 -14.46 15.93
C THR A 124 -17.35 -15.16 17.02
N THR A 125 -16.07 -14.83 17.14
CA THR A 125 -15.20 -15.26 18.25
C THR A 125 -15.00 -14.11 19.25
N PRO A 126 -14.61 -14.39 20.50
CA PRO A 126 -14.22 -13.35 21.45
C PRO A 126 -13.18 -12.37 20.86
N LEU A 127 -12.19 -12.90 20.15
CA LEU A 127 -11.12 -12.11 19.54
C LEU A 127 -11.65 -11.19 18.44
N LEU A 128 -12.47 -11.72 17.52
CA LEU A 128 -13.08 -10.94 16.44
C LEU A 128 -14.02 -9.85 16.98
N THR A 129 -14.79 -10.16 18.03
CA THR A 129 -15.65 -9.18 18.71
C THR A 129 -14.82 -8.03 19.29
N ALA A 130 -13.68 -8.34 19.92
CA ALA A 130 -12.79 -7.32 20.46
C ALA A 130 -12.14 -6.48 19.35
N ILE A 131 -11.80 -7.08 18.20
CA ILE A 131 -11.29 -6.36 17.02
C ILE A 131 -12.31 -5.38 16.47
N ASP A 132 -13.55 -5.82 16.24
CA ASP A 132 -14.61 -4.99 15.68
C ASP A 132 -14.93 -3.76 16.54
N ASN A 133 -14.74 -3.86 17.86
CA ASN A 133 -14.96 -2.78 18.81
C ASN A 133 -13.66 -2.05 19.21
N CYS A 134 -12.51 -2.43 18.63
CA CYS A 134 -11.19 -1.86 18.93
C CYS A 134 -10.79 -1.93 20.41
N GLU A 135 -11.14 -3.02 21.11
CA GLU A 135 -10.89 -3.22 22.54
C GLU A 135 -9.52 -3.85 22.82
N LEU A 136 -8.47 -3.02 22.70
CA LEU A 136 -7.05 -3.44 22.72
C LEU A 136 -6.65 -4.29 23.94
N GLU A 137 -7.09 -3.91 25.14
CA GLU A 137 -6.76 -4.64 26.37
C GLU A 137 -7.35 -6.06 26.36
N ILE A 138 -8.57 -6.20 25.84
CA ILE A 138 -9.23 -7.49 25.66
C ILE A 138 -8.49 -8.33 24.63
N MET A 139 -8.11 -7.74 23.48
CA MET A 139 -7.36 -8.42 22.44
C MET A 139 -6.06 -9.01 22.99
N HIS A 140 -5.28 -8.20 23.73
CA HIS A 140 -4.05 -8.67 24.35
C HIS A 140 -4.28 -9.85 25.30
N PHE A 141 -5.29 -9.74 26.16
CA PHE A 141 -5.61 -10.77 27.12
C PHE A 141 -6.10 -12.07 26.47
N LEU A 142 -6.92 -11.99 25.42
CA LEU A 142 -7.38 -13.17 24.68
C LEU A 142 -6.21 -13.88 24.00
N LEU A 143 -5.30 -13.13 23.37
CA LEU A 143 -4.09 -13.69 22.77
C LEU A 143 -3.17 -14.34 23.81
N ASP A 144 -3.03 -13.76 25.02
CA ASP A 144 -2.29 -14.38 26.14
C ASP A 144 -2.91 -15.72 26.57
N LYS A 145 -4.22 -15.87 26.40
CA LYS A 145 -4.98 -17.07 26.75
C LYS A 145 -5.08 -18.09 25.62
N GLY A 146 -4.39 -17.88 24.50
CA GLY A 146 -4.36 -18.82 23.37
C GLY A 146 -5.58 -18.71 22.46
N ALA A 147 -6.08 -17.49 22.25
CA ALA A 147 -7.05 -17.25 21.20
C ALA A 147 -6.51 -17.71 19.84
N ASP A 148 -7.32 -18.44 19.08
CA ASP A 148 -6.97 -18.92 17.76
C ASP A 148 -6.96 -17.74 16.78
N VAL A 149 -5.77 -17.42 16.30
CA VAL A 149 -5.50 -16.29 15.40
C VAL A 149 -5.98 -16.54 13.97
N ASN A 150 -6.35 -17.78 13.64
CA ASN A 150 -6.83 -18.21 12.33
C ASN A 150 -8.28 -18.72 12.38
N GLN A 151 -9.01 -18.48 13.48
CA GLN A 151 -10.42 -18.85 13.57
C GLN A 151 -11.31 -17.77 12.94
N PRO A 152 -12.07 -18.08 11.87
CA PRO A 152 -12.92 -17.10 11.22
C PRO A 152 -14.27 -16.98 11.92
N GLU A 153 -14.96 -15.86 11.67
CA GLU A 153 -16.39 -15.76 11.95
C GLU A 153 -17.21 -16.69 11.04
N GLN A 154 -18.39 -17.10 11.51
CA GLN A 154 -19.36 -17.88 10.74
C GLN A 154 -20.54 -16.98 10.37
N ARG A 155 -20.41 -16.26 9.26
CA ARG A 155 -21.51 -15.47 8.72
C ARG A 155 -22.42 -16.28 7.80
N VAL A 156 -23.69 -15.89 7.78
CA VAL A 156 -24.72 -16.57 6.97
C VAL A 156 -24.65 -16.12 5.51
N TYR A 157 -24.43 -14.83 5.26
CA TYR A 157 -24.60 -14.21 3.93
C TYR A 157 -23.36 -13.50 3.36
N CYS A 158 -22.22 -13.49 4.05
CA CYS A 158 -21.03 -12.76 3.59
C CYS A 158 -19.72 -13.46 3.94
N LEU A 159 -18.61 -12.91 3.40
CA LEU A 159 -17.23 -13.34 3.61
C LEU A 159 -16.95 -13.64 5.08
N ALA A 160 -16.37 -14.81 5.33
CA ALA A 160 -15.86 -15.16 6.65
C ALA A 160 -14.49 -14.49 6.83
N HIS A 161 -14.43 -13.47 7.70
CA HIS A 161 -13.18 -12.75 7.95
C HIS A 161 -12.38 -13.43 9.06
N PHE A 162 -11.06 -13.50 8.86
CA PHE A 162 -10.11 -13.92 9.89
C PHE A 162 -9.66 -12.72 10.73
N PRO A 163 -9.14 -12.95 11.96
CA PRO A 163 -8.64 -11.89 12.84
C PRO A 163 -7.68 -10.92 12.13
N LEU A 164 -6.79 -11.44 11.29
CA LEU A 164 -5.84 -10.64 10.53
C LEU A 164 -6.52 -9.64 9.57
N HIS A 165 -7.55 -10.08 8.83
CA HIS A 165 -8.31 -9.24 7.91
C HIS A 165 -9.10 -8.16 8.67
N LYS A 166 -9.72 -8.52 9.80
CA LYS A 166 -10.47 -7.57 10.63
C LYS A 166 -9.60 -6.49 11.26
N VAL A 167 -8.38 -6.82 11.64
CA VAL A 167 -7.43 -5.80 12.12
C VAL A 167 -7.11 -4.79 11.03
N LEU A 168 -6.94 -5.22 9.77
CA LEU A 168 -6.67 -4.33 8.65
C LEU A 168 -7.88 -3.44 8.31
N GLU A 169 -9.09 -4.00 8.30
CA GLU A 169 -10.32 -3.22 8.17
C GLU A 169 -10.45 -2.19 9.30
N ALA A 170 -10.20 -2.60 10.55
CA ALA A 170 -10.24 -1.70 11.70
C ALA A 170 -9.24 -0.55 11.55
N MET A 171 -8.04 -0.80 11.02
CA MET A 171 -7.06 0.25 10.69
C MET A 171 -7.56 1.20 9.59
N ALA A 172 -8.20 0.65 8.56
CA ALA A 172 -8.66 1.37 7.37
C ALA A 172 -9.81 2.34 7.68
N TYR A 173 -10.77 1.92 8.50
CA TYR A 173 -11.98 2.67 8.81
C TYR A 173 -11.87 3.58 10.05
N GLY A 174 -10.64 3.86 10.47
CA GLY A 174 -10.31 5.00 11.33
C GLY A 174 -10.66 4.82 12.81
N PRO A 175 -9.79 4.14 13.59
CA PRO A 175 -9.73 4.37 15.02
C PRO A 175 -8.94 5.67 15.27
N LYS A 176 -9.03 6.25 16.47
CA LYS A 176 -8.22 7.45 16.83
C LYS A 176 -6.73 7.18 16.55
N PRO A 177 -5.91 8.21 16.22
CA PRO A 177 -4.48 8.02 15.92
C PRO A 177 -3.72 7.19 16.95
N ASP A 178 -4.06 7.35 18.22
CA ASP A 178 -3.48 6.61 19.34
C ASP A 178 -3.66 5.09 19.21
N ALA A 179 -4.80 4.64 18.66
CA ALA A 179 -5.13 3.24 18.50
C ALA A 179 -4.47 2.60 17.25
N GLN A 180 -3.98 3.38 16.28
CA GLN A 180 -3.28 2.80 15.12
C GLN A 180 -1.99 2.10 15.54
N ARG A 181 -1.21 2.71 16.43
CA ARG A 181 0.03 2.12 16.93
C ARG A 181 -0.23 0.81 17.66
N ASP A 182 -1.29 0.76 18.46
CA ASP A 182 -1.65 -0.44 19.20
C ASP A 182 -2.21 -1.53 18.27
N LEU A 183 -2.98 -1.18 17.25
CA LEU A 183 -3.41 -2.13 16.22
C LEU A 183 -2.22 -2.70 15.45
N ILE A 184 -1.16 -1.92 15.19
CA ILE A 184 0.09 -2.45 14.60
C ILE A 184 0.76 -3.44 15.55
N ASN A 185 0.78 -3.17 16.85
CA ASN A 185 1.29 -4.11 17.86
C ASN A 185 0.47 -5.40 17.90
N ILE A 186 -0.86 -5.31 17.79
CA ILE A 186 -1.74 -6.47 17.68
C ILE A 186 -1.45 -7.25 16.39
N LEU A 187 -1.35 -6.58 15.24
CA LEU A 187 -1.03 -7.20 13.96
C LEU A 187 0.28 -8.00 14.04
N LYS A 188 1.34 -7.37 14.56
CA LYS A 188 2.64 -8.04 14.78
C LYS A 188 2.49 -9.26 15.67
N ARG A 189 1.66 -9.17 16.70
CA ARG A 189 1.42 -10.25 17.64
C ARG A 189 0.64 -11.41 17.01
N LEU A 190 -0.36 -11.12 16.18
CA LEU A 190 -1.09 -12.14 15.41
C LEU A 190 -0.11 -12.93 14.52
N LEU A 191 0.72 -12.23 13.74
CA LEU A 191 1.75 -12.87 12.90
C LEU A 191 2.73 -13.71 13.72
N THR A 192 3.21 -13.19 14.86
CA THR A 192 4.11 -13.93 15.78
C THR A 192 3.47 -15.22 16.32
N LEU A 193 2.14 -15.23 16.48
CA LEU A 193 1.37 -16.39 16.94
C LEU A 193 0.96 -17.34 15.79
N GLY A 194 1.42 -17.08 14.55
CA GLY A 194 1.17 -17.93 13.39
C GLY A 194 -0.11 -17.59 12.63
N ALA A 195 -0.56 -16.32 12.66
CA ALA A 195 -1.63 -15.87 11.79
C ALA A 195 -1.21 -15.97 10.33
N ASP A 196 -2.02 -16.63 9.50
CA ASP A 196 -1.69 -16.87 8.11
C ASP A 196 -2.09 -15.66 7.24
N ALA A 197 -1.09 -14.92 6.76
CA ALA A 197 -1.29 -13.77 5.88
C ALA A 197 -1.74 -14.17 4.46
N ASP A 198 -1.45 -15.39 4.04
CA ASP A 198 -1.83 -15.94 2.73
C ASP A 198 -3.21 -16.62 2.78
N GLN A 199 -3.83 -16.71 3.96
CA GLN A 199 -5.17 -17.30 4.10
C GLN A 199 -6.22 -16.41 3.44
N ALA A 200 -6.75 -16.87 2.31
CA ALA A 200 -7.83 -16.17 1.62
C ALA A 200 -9.16 -16.32 2.37
N GLN A 201 -9.97 -15.26 2.33
CA GLN A 201 -11.35 -15.32 2.75
C GLN A 201 -12.14 -16.32 1.88
N LEU A 202 -13.05 -17.06 2.50
CA LEU A 202 -13.88 -18.04 1.79
C LEU A 202 -15.31 -17.50 1.64
N MET A 203 -15.74 -17.32 0.39
CA MET A 203 -17.15 -17.12 0.05
C MET A 203 -17.91 -18.46 0.06
N LYS A 204 -19.16 -18.43 0.50
CA LYS A 204 -20.11 -19.56 0.34
C LYS A 204 -20.70 -19.66 -1.07
N SER A 205 -20.62 -18.59 -1.87
CA SER A 205 -21.07 -18.57 -3.28
C SER A 205 -19.94 -18.96 -4.23
N GLU A 206 -20.29 -19.54 -5.38
CA GLU A 206 -19.39 -20.17 -6.37
C GLU A 206 -18.32 -19.25 -6.99
N GLU A 207 -18.33 -17.95 -6.70
CA GLU A 207 -17.26 -17.01 -7.04
C GLU A 207 -16.29 -16.88 -5.85
N ARG A 208 -15.12 -17.51 -5.99
CA ARG A 208 -14.00 -17.35 -5.04
C ARG A 208 -13.44 -15.94 -5.15
N CYS A 209 -13.78 -15.06 -4.22
CA CYS A 209 -12.94 -13.89 -3.95
C CYS A 209 -11.74 -14.37 -3.13
N GLU A 210 -10.57 -14.49 -3.77
CA GLU A 210 -9.31 -14.84 -3.10
C GLU A 210 -8.71 -13.59 -2.41
N GLU A 211 -9.50 -12.90 -1.58
CA GLU A 211 -9.03 -11.75 -0.80
C GLU A 211 -8.21 -12.26 0.39
N THR A 212 -6.90 -12.08 0.32
CA THR A 212 -5.95 -12.34 1.41
C THR A 212 -5.75 -11.08 2.26
N ALA A 213 -5.11 -11.21 3.41
CA ALA A 213 -4.79 -10.06 4.25
C ALA A 213 -3.89 -9.06 3.50
N LEU A 214 -2.96 -9.56 2.68
CA LEU A 214 -2.06 -8.71 1.92
C LEU A 214 -2.78 -8.00 0.74
N THR A 215 -3.75 -8.63 0.07
CA THR A 215 -4.55 -7.94 -0.97
C THR A 215 -5.45 -6.87 -0.36
N LEU A 216 -6.10 -7.14 0.78
CA LEU A 216 -6.84 -6.10 1.51
C LEU A 216 -5.94 -4.93 1.93
N ALA A 217 -4.70 -5.22 2.34
CA ALA A 217 -3.74 -4.19 2.69
C ALA A 217 -3.28 -3.36 1.47
N ILE A 218 -3.47 -3.83 0.24
CA ILE A 218 -3.28 -3.04 -1.00
C ILE A 218 -4.46 -2.09 -1.19
N ASP A 219 -5.68 -2.62 -1.15
CA ASP A 219 -6.93 -1.90 -1.44
C ASP A 219 -7.26 -0.84 -0.38
N TYR A 220 -6.95 -1.12 0.88
CA TYR A 220 -7.29 -0.25 1.99
C TYR A 220 -6.18 0.74 2.37
N PRO A 221 -6.54 1.91 2.94
CA PRO A 221 -5.61 2.90 3.47
C PRO A 221 -5.02 2.44 4.82
N VAL A 222 -4.23 1.37 4.80
CA VAL A 222 -3.51 0.87 5.98
C VAL A 222 -2.13 1.54 6.12
N PRO A 223 -1.59 1.68 7.35
CA PRO A 223 -0.25 2.21 7.56
C PRO A 223 0.84 1.39 6.87
N ALA A 224 1.88 2.05 6.33
CA ALA A 224 2.99 1.38 5.64
C ALA A 224 3.73 0.36 6.52
N GLU A 225 3.77 0.57 7.84
CA GLU A 225 4.34 -0.39 8.79
C GLU A 225 3.54 -1.70 8.86
N ALA A 226 2.20 -1.62 8.83
CA ALA A 226 1.34 -2.80 8.81
C ALA A 226 1.54 -3.59 7.52
N PHE A 227 1.59 -2.90 6.37
CA PHE A 227 1.87 -3.51 5.08
C PHE A 227 3.25 -4.21 5.05
N ARG A 228 4.28 -3.58 5.65
CA ARG A 228 5.62 -4.16 5.76
C ARG A 228 5.61 -5.48 6.55
N LEU A 229 4.95 -5.50 7.70
CA LEU A 229 4.86 -6.71 8.55
C LEU A 229 4.23 -7.89 7.78
N LEU A 230 3.15 -7.63 7.03
CA LEU A 230 2.52 -8.66 6.19
C LEU A 230 3.46 -9.14 5.08
N SER A 231 4.16 -8.22 4.42
CA SER A 231 5.06 -8.58 3.32
C SER A 231 6.26 -9.43 3.75
N GLU A 232 6.72 -9.28 5.00
CA GLU A 232 7.83 -10.05 5.58
C GLU A 232 7.42 -11.48 5.94
N ASP A 233 6.18 -11.69 6.41
CA ASP A 233 5.72 -12.98 6.94
C ASP A 233 5.22 -13.96 5.86
N THR A 234 5.02 -13.50 4.63
CA THR A 234 4.61 -14.35 3.49
C THR A 234 5.74 -15.30 3.06
N HIS A 235 5.81 -16.47 3.69
CA HIS A 235 6.83 -17.50 3.49
C HIS A 235 6.60 -18.38 2.24
N GLY A 236 5.51 -18.19 1.49
CA GLY A 236 5.02 -19.22 0.58
C GLY A 236 5.18 -18.99 -0.92
N ILE A 237 4.83 -17.82 -1.47
CA ILE A 237 4.41 -17.80 -2.88
C ILE A 237 4.96 -16.60 -3.68
N PHE A 238 6.13 -16.82 -4.28
CA PHE A 238 6.71 -15.96 -5.33
C PHE A 238 5.72 -15.68 -6.49
N ARG A 239 4.79 -16.61 -6.77
CA ARG A 239 3.73 -16.44 -7.80
C ARG A 239 2.66 -15.41 -7.40
N HIS A 240 2.24 -15.35 -6.14
CA HIS A 240 1.31 -14.32 -5.66
C HIS A 240 2.01 -12.97 -5.61
N LYS A 241 3.27 -12.91 -5.16
CA LYS A 241 4.04 -11.65 -5.11
C LYS A 241 4.15 -10.96 -6.49
N ARG A 242 4.37 -11.71 -7.58
CA ARG A 242 4.38 -11.15 -8.95
C ARG A 242 3.00 -10.65 -9.39
N ALA A 243 1.95 -11.42 -9.14
CA ALA A 243 0.57 -10.99 -9.44
C ALA A 243 0.18 -9.74 -8.64
N MET A 244 0.64 -9.62 -7.39
CA MET A 244 0.38 -8.47 -6.54
C MET A 244 1.19 -7.24 -6.96
N VAL A 245 2.43 -7.43 -7.40
CA VAL A 245 3.17 -6.32 -8.01
C VAL A 245 2.46 -5.84 -9.28
N GLN A 246 1.93 -6.76 -10.09
CA GLN A 246 1.11 -6.40 -11.25
C GLN A 246 -0.12 -5.58 -10.85
N VAL A 247 -0.84 -5.97 -9.80
CA VAL A 247 -1.98 -5.20 -9.27
C VAL A 247 -1.55 -3.81 -8.80
N LEU A 248 -0.46 -3.71 -8.04
CA LEU A 248 0.06 -2.42 -7.58
C LEU A 248 0.49 -1.52 -8.74
N VAL A 249 1.11 -2.08 -9.79
CA VAL A 249 1.51 -1.32 -10.98
C VAL A 249 0.30 -0.90 -11.81
N SER A 250 -0.71 -1.77 -11.99
CA SER A 250 -1.94 -1.40 -12.70
C SER A 250 -2.70 -0.31 -11.96
N GLU A 251 -2.82 -0.44 -10.64
CA GLU A 251 -3.46 0.57 -9.81
C GLU A 251 -2.71 1.89 -9.74
N LEU A 252 -1.38 1.85 -9.79
CA LEU A 252 -0.58 3.06 -9.95
C LEU A 252 -0.90 3.76 -11.27
N SER A 253 -1.26 3.00 -12.31
CA SER A 253 -1.57 3.50 -13.66
C SER A 253 -3.03 3.96 -13.84
N ASP A 254 -3.93 3.66 -12.89
CA ASP A 254 -5.37 3.91 -13.03
C ASP A 254 -5.79 5.36 -12.76
N GLY A 255 -4.86 6.27 -12.41
CA GLY A 255 -5.06 7.74 -12.37
C GLY A 255 -6.15 8.28 -11.42
N ASN A 256 -6.85 7.40 -10.69
CA ASN A 256 -8.01 7.75 -9.86
C ASN A 256 -7.65 8.30 -8.46
N TYR A 257 -6.36 8.54 -8.20
CA TYR A 257 -5.87 8.89 -6.88
C TYR A 257 -5.24 10.29 -6.87
N GLY A 258 -5.47 11.05 -5.79
CA GLY A 258 -4.70 12.27 -5.54
C GLY A 258 -3.22 11.97 -5.33
N THR A 259 -2.36 12.99 -5.41
CA THR A 259 -0.89 12.84 -5.30
C THR A 259 -0.43 12.04 -4.08
N SER A 260 -1.06 12.26 -2.92
CA SER A 260 -0.77 11.51 -1.68
C SER A 260 -1.11 10.02 -1.78
N GLY A 261 -2.12 9.64 -2.57
CA GLY A 261 -2.49 8.26 -2.81
C GLY A 261 -1.47 7.54 -3.69
N ILE A 262 -0.99 8.20 -4.74
CA ILE A 262 0.05 7.65 -5.64
C ILE A 262 1.36 7.41 -4.86
N GLU A 263 1.77 8.36 -4.03
CA GLU A 263 2.97 8.21 -3.19
C GLU A 263 2.84 7.06 -2.17
N ALA A 264 1.67 6.93 -1.51
CA ALA A 264 1.43 5.83 -0.58
C ALA A 264 1.48 4.47 -1.28
N LYS A 265 0.97 4.37 -2.51
CA LYS A 265 1.04 3.15 -3.32
C LYS A 265 2.47 2.85 -3.79
N ALA A 266 3.22 3.86 -4.21
CA ALA A 266 4.63 3.71 -4.57
C ALA A 266 5.45 3.16 -3.38
N GLU A 267 5.14 3.58 -2.15
CA GLU A 267 5.78 3.03 -0.95
C GLU A 267 5.41 1.56 -0.70
N LYS A 268 4.14 1.16 -0.89
CA LYS A 268 3.74 -0.26 -0.85
C LYS A 268 4.50 -1.09 -1.90
N LEU A 269 4.64 -0.55 -3.12
CA LEU A 269 5.41 -1.20 -4.19
C LEU A 269 6.89 -1.33 -3.82
N ARG A 270 7.50 -0.30 -3.23
CA ARG A 270 8.90 -0.31 -2.77
C ARG A 270 9.14 -1.41 -1.74
N ILE A 271 8.22 -1.56 -0.79
CA ILE A 271 8.26 -2.63 0.20
C ILE A 271 8.20 -4.00 -0.49
N MET A 272 7.26 -4.21 -1.41
CA MET A 272 7.08 -5.49 -2.11
C MET A 272 8.31 -5.89 -2.94
N LEU A 273 8.87 -4.96 -3.74
CA LEU A 273 10.02 -5.26 -4.59
C LEU A 273 11.29 -5.58 -3.79
N LYS A 274 11.45 -5.02 -2.59
CA LYS A 274 12.55 -5.41 -1.69
C LYS A 274 12.52 -6.90 -1.32
N HIS A 275 11.32 -7.48 -1.23
CA HIS A 275 11.09 -8.90 -0.96
C HIS A 275 10.96 -9.75 -2.23
N CYS A 276 10.94 -9.13 -3.41
CA CYS A 276 10.88 -9.77 -4.72
C CYS A 276 12.00 -9.22 -5.61
N PRO A 277 13.27 -9.54 -5.32
CA PRO A 277 14.39 -8.97 -6.04
C PRO A 277 14.36 -9.37 -7.53
N PRO A 278 14.97 -8.56 -8.41
CA PRO A 278 15.09 -8.91 -9.83
C PRO A 278 15.84 -10.22 -10.01
N ASP A 279 15.42 -11.03 -10.98
CA ASP A 279 16.16 -12.24 -11.37
C ASP A 279 17.54 -11.84 -11.91
N PRO A 280 18.65 -12.23 -11.25
CA PRO A 280 20.00 -11.87 -11.69
C PRO A 280 20.37 -12.45 -13.05
N ALA A 281 19.67 -13.49 -13.52
CA ALA A 281 19.86 -14.07 -14.84
C ALA A 281 19.11 -13.32 -15.96
N SER A 282 18.19 -12.41 -15.61
CA SER A 282 17.43 -11.66 -16.62
C SER A 282 18.28 -10.57 -17.24
N SER A 283 18.68 -10.79 -18.50
CA SER A 283 19.34 -9.80 -19.36
C SER A 283 18.37 -8.77 -19.96
N HIS A 284 17.07 -8.96 -19.74
CA HIS A 284 16.02 -8.10 -20.27
C HIS A 284 15.28 -7.42 -19.13
N PHE A 285 14.87 -6.18 -19.36
CA PHE A 285 13.96 -5.52 -18.44
C PHE A 285 12.60 -6.19 -18.64
N ASP A 286 11.94 -6.59 -17.55
CA ASP A 286 10.67 -7.33 -17.60
C ASP A 286 9.55 -6.36 -18.04
N THR A 287 9.53 -6.04 -19.34
CA THR A 287 8.70 -4.99 -19.94
C THR A 287 7.23 -5.35 -20.03
N GLU A 288 6.86 -6.59 -19.72
CA GLU A 288 5.47 -7.04 -19.76
C GLU A 288 4.64 -6.52 -18.58
N TRP A 289 5.25 -6.16 -17.46
CA TRP A 289 4.48 -5.79 -16.26
C TRP A 289 5.12 -4.75 -15.32
N LEU A 290 6.40 -4.42 -15.46
CA LEU A 290 7.08 -3.46 -14.57
C LEU A 290 7.80 -2.38 -15.36
N ASP A 291 7.11 -1.73 -16.31
CA ASP A 291 7.73 -0.79 -17.24
C ASP A 291 7.54 0.69 -16.83
N PRO A 292 8.57 1.35 -16.26
CA PRO A 292 8.48 2.75 -15.86
C PRO A 292 8.46 3.72 -17.05
N CYS A 293 8.71 3.26 -18.28
CA CYS A 293 8.70 4.10 -19.48
C CYS A 293 7.35 4.07 -20.22
N THR A 294 6.33 3.43 -19.66
CA THR A 294 4.97 3.37 -20.22
C THR A 294 4.34 4.76 -20.26
N ALA A 295 4.50 5.52 -19.19
CA ALA A 295 4.04 6.90 -19.09
C ALA A 295 5.22 7.81 -18.73
N LEU A 296 5.12 9.09 -19.09
CA LEU A 296 6.14 10.10 -18.81
C LEU A 296 5.54 11.14 -17.87
N ASP A 297 5.10 10.70 -16.71
CA ASP A 297 4.36 11.48 -15.71
C ASP A 297 4.92 11.19 -14.30
N LEU A 298 4.18 11.62 -13.27
CA LEU A 298 4.53 11.35 -11.87
C LEU A 298 4.58 9.84 -11.57
N GLU A 299 3.65 9.06 -12.16
CA GLU A 299 3.53 7.62 -11.94
C GLU A 299 4.72 6.88 -12.51
N GLY A 300 5.08 7.14 -13.78
CA GLY A 300 6.26 6.57 -14.42
C GLY A 300 7.56 6.95 -13.71
N LYS A 301 7.66 8.20 -13.22
CA LYS A 301 8.80 8.68 -12.44
C LYS A 301 8.93 7.97 -11.08
N LEU A 302 7.83 7.81 -10.34
CA LEU A 302 7.82 7.10 -9.06
C LEU A 302 8.09 5.60 -9.25
N LEU A 303 7.51 4.99 -10.29
CA LEU A 303 7.78 3.60 -10.63
C LEU A 303 9.27 3.40 -10.97
N LEU A 304 9.88 4.32 -11.70
CA LEU A 304 11.32 4.29 -11.97
C LEU A 304 12.15 4.37 -10.68
N GLU A 305 11.80 5.28 -9.77
CA GLU A 305 12.47 5.43 -8.47
C GLU A 305 12.45 4.11 -7.69
N VAL A 306 11.24 3.54 -7.56
CA VAL A 306 11.00 2.31 -6.80
C VAL A 306 11.75 1.12 -7.39
N VAL A 307 11.76 1.00 -8.72
CA VAL A 307 12.45 -0.10 -9.42
C VAL A 307 13.97 0.02 -9.31
N LEU A 308 14.53 1.23 -9.41
CA LEU A 308 15.96 1.46 -9.19
C LEU A 308 16.39 1.20 -7.74
N ASP A 309 15.60 1.65 -6.76
CA ASP A 309 15.83 1.37 -5.34
C ASP A 309 15.82 -0.13 -5.03
N ALA A 310 14.99 -0.89 -5.73
CA ALA A 310 14.93 -2.35 -5.62
C ALA A 310 16.10 -3.09 -6.29
N GLY A 311 17.04 -2.36 -6.91
CA GLY A 311 18.26 -2.93 -7.49
C GLY A 311 18.11 -3.45 -8.92
N TYR A 312 17.06 -3.06 -9.63
CA TYR A 312 16.94 -3.40 -11.05
C TYR A 312 18.03 -2.70 -11.87
N ASN A 313 18.61 -3.43 -12.81
CA ASN A 313 19.69 -2.92 -13.63
C ASN A 313 19.18 -1.87 -14.63
N ALA A 314 19.65 -0.63 -14.48
CA ALA A 314 19.33 0.49 -15.36
C ALA A 314 19.82 0.29 -16.82
N ASN A 315 20.69 -0.69 -17.05
CA ASN A 315 21.19 -1.09 -18.37
C ASN A 315 20.42 -2.26 -19.00
N ASN A 316 19.37 -2.77 -18.36
CA ASN A 316 18.55 -3.80 -18.99
C ASN A 316 17.85 -3.25 -20.24
N LEU A 317 17.76 -4.11 -21.24
CA LEU A 317 17.20 -3.79 -22.55
C LEU A 317 15.80 -4.37 -22.67
N ASP A 318 14.92 -3.71 -23.43
CA ASP A 318 13.64 -4.31 -23.79
C ASP A 318 13.79 -5.40 -24.88
N LEU A 319 12.69 -6.07 -25.24
CA LEU A 319 12.67 -7.10 -26.30
C LEU A 319 13.09 -6.55 -27.68
N GLU A 320 12.97 -5.25 -27.89
CA GLU A 320 13.43 -4.56 -29.10
C GLU A 320 14.91 -4.17 -29.04
N GLY A 321 15.56 -4.29 -27.87
CA GLY A 321 16.97 -3.95 -27.69
C GLY A 321 17.25 -2.51 -27.29
N ARG A 322 16.24 -1.79 -26.80
CA ARG A 322 16.32 -0.38 -26.40
C ARG A 322 16.62 -0.27 -24.91
N SER A 323 17.51 0.64 -24.55
CA SER A 323 17.73 1.03 -23.15
C SER A 323 16.58 1.88 -22.62
N LEU A 324 16.42 1.93 -21.29
CA LEU A 324 15.40 2.78 -20.64
C LEU A 324 15.54 4.26 -21.06
N ILE A 325 16.78 4.75 -21.18
CA ILE A 325 17.05 6.12 -21.65
C ILE A 325 16.49 6.35 -23.07
N GLN A 326 16.67 5.40 -23.98
CA GLN A 326 16.14 5.51 -25.35
C GLN A 326 14.61 5.51 -25.38
N ARG A 327 13.99 4.74 -24.48
CA ARG A 327 12.54 4.63 -24.38
C ARG A 327 11.94 5.94 -23.85
N ILE A 328 12.55 6.56 -22.85
CA ILE A 328 12.20 7.92 -22.38
C ILE A 328 12.39 8.94 -23.51
N ALA A 329 13.53 8.93 -24.20
CA ALA A 329 13.78 9.84 -25.31
C ALA A 329 12.73 9.71 -26.44
N LYS A 330 12.28 8.48 -26.73
CA LYS A 330 11.20 8.22 -27.70
C LYS A 330 9.86 8.77 -27.22
N ARG A 331 9.54 8.64 -25.92
CA ARG A 331 8.33 9.22 -25.30
C ARG A 331 8.32 10.74 -25.35
N MET A 332 9.45 11.38 -25.09
CA MET A 332 9.60 12.85 -25.20
C MET A 332 9.35 13.38 -26.62
N LYS A 333 9.49 12.54 -27.65
CA LYS A 333 9.16 12.89 -29.05
C LYS A 333 7.68 12.65 -29.38
N SER A 334 6.97 11.84 -28.59
CA SER A 334 5.58 11.47 -28.86
C SER A 334 4.68 12.69 -28.76
N SER A 335 3.73 12.82 -29.70
CA SER A 335 2.69 13.85 -29.64
C SER A 335 1.60 13.55 -28.62
N THR A 336 1.65 12.39 -27.96
CA THR A 336 0.65 11.93 -26.99
C THR A 336 0.96 12.35 -25.56
N VAL A 337 2.13 12.94 -25.30
CA VAL A 337 2.56 13.36 -23.96
C VAL A 337 2.53 14.87 -23.90
N ASP A 338 1.99 15.41 -22.82
CA ASP A 338 1.87 16.85 -22.63
C ASP A 338 3.25 17.51 -22.47
N ALA A 339 3.38 18.74 -22.98
CA ALA A 339 4.66 19.45 -22.98
C ALA A 339 5.17 19.76 -21.56
N GLU A 340 4.26 19.93 -20.60
CA GLU A 340 4.57 20.14 -19.19
C GLU A 340 5.22 18.89 -18.57
N ASP A 341 4.64 17.73 -18.82
CA ASP A 341 5.15 16.44 -18.37
C ASP A 341 6.51 16.10 -18.99
N ILE A 342 6.69 16.37 -20.29
CA ILE A 342 7.98 16.25 -20.96
C ILE A 342 9.03 17.14 -20.28
N ALA A 343 8.64 18.36 -19.89
CA ALA A 343 9.55 19.30 -19.25
C ALA A 343 9.91 18.92 -17.81
N LEU A 344 8.97 18.34 -17.07
CA LEU A 344 9.14 18.01 -15.66
C LEU A 344 9.81 16.64 -15.47
N TYR A 345 9.34 15.60 -16.17
CA TYR A 345 9.72 14.21 -15.90
C TYR A 345 10.80 13.67 -16.84
N GLY A 346 10.83 14.09 -18.11
CA GLY A 346 11.80 13.58 -19.10
C GLY A 346 13.26 13.71 -18.66
N PRO A 347 13.77 14.93 -18.42
CA PRO A 347 15.15 15.14 -17.96
C PRO A 347 15.41 14.50 -16.60
N GLU A 348 14.41 14.47 -15.71
CA GLU A 348 14.58 13.95 -14.36
C GLU A 348 14.69 12.43 -14.33
N MET A 349 13.85 11.71 -15.08
CA MET A 349 13.96 10.25 -15.22
C MET A 349 15.28 9.85 -15.89
N ILE A 350 15.77 10.62 -16.88
CA ILE A 350 17.10 10.40 -17.47
C ILE A 350 18.21 10.61 -16.43
N ARG A 351 18.11 11.66 -15.60
CA ARG A 351 19.04 11.92 -14.51
C ARG A 351 19.10 10.74 -13.53
N MET A 352 17.94 10.23 -13.10
CA MET A 352 17.84 9.09 -12.19
C MET A 352 18.54 7.84 -12.75
N LEU A 353 18.29 7.52 -14.02
CA LEU A 353 18.96 6.41 -14.70
C LEU A 353 20.47 6.57 -14.75
N LEU A 354 20.96 7.76 -15.12
CA LEU A 354 22.40 8.05 -15.21
C LEU A 354 23.08 7.99 -13.83
N GLN A 355 22.40 8.45 -12.78
CA GLN A 355 22.88 8.33 -11.39
C GLN A 355 22.92 6.88 -10.92
N ALA A 356 21.98 6.05 -11.38
CA ALA A 356 21.96 4.60 -11.14
C ALA A 356 22.96 3.81 -12.02
N GLY A 357 23.81 4.48 -12.80
CA GLY A 357 24.85 3.84 -13.61
C GLY A 357 24.39 3.35 -14.99
N ALA A 358 23.28 3.86 -15.52
CA ALA A 358 22.89 3.61 -16.90
C ALA A 358 23.95 4.18 -17.87
N HIS A 359 24.36 3.36 -18.83
CA HIS A 359 25.31 3.75 -19.86
C HIS A 359 24.58 4.56 -20.95
N PRO A 360 25.01 5.81 -21.25
CA PRO A 360 24.26 6.72 -22.11
C PRO A 360 24.20 6.28 -23.58
N ASP A 361 25.17 5.47 -24.01
CA ASP A 361 25.28 4.99 -25.40
C ASP A 361 24.87 3.52 -25.55
N LEU A 362 24.19 2.94 -24.54
CA LEU A 362 23.76 1.54 -24.58
C LEU A 362 22.71 1.29 -25.67
N TRP A 363 22.94 0.26 -26.49
CA TRP A 363 22.07 -0.15 -27.60
C TRP A 363 22.42 -1.58 -28.03
N CYS A 364 21.43 -2.36 -28.50
CA CYS A 364 21.62 -3.80 -28.73
C CYS A 364 21.47 -4.33 -30.17
N LYS A 365 20.98 -3.56 -31.16
CA LYS A 365 20.80 -4.10 -32.53
C LYS A 365 21.39 -3.26 -33.64
N GLU A 366 22.45 -3.75 -34.28
CA GLU A 366 23.10 -3.13 -35.43
C GLU A 366 22.16 -2.92 -36.64
N ASP A 367 20.98 -3.56 -36.67
CA ASP A 367 20.06 -3.57 -37.82
C ASP A 367 18.96 -2.50 -37.80
N ASP A 368 18.85 -1.62 -36.78
CA ASP A 368 17.92 -0.47 -36.89
C ASP A 368 18.51 0.54 -37.90
N PRO A 369 17.86 0.80 -39.04
CA PRO A 369 18.35 1.75 -40.03
C PRO A 369 18.57 3.15 -39.45
N GLU A 370 17.90 3.50 -38.33
CA GLU A 370 18.04 4.79 -37.69
C GLU A 370 19.06 4.85 -36.55
N HIS A 371 19.68 3.74 -36.11
CA HIS A 371 20.79 3.72 -35.12
C HIS A 371 20.62 4.76 -34.00
N ASN A 372 19.46 4.74 -33.36
CA ASN A 372 18.97 5.85 -32.57
C ASN A 372 19.51 5.82 -31.14
N SER A 373 20.81 6.13 -30.96
CA SER A 373 21.34 6.49 -29.64
C SER A 373 20.41 7.53 -28.99
N ALA A 374 20.25 7.46 -27.66
CA ALA A 374 19.42 8.41 -26.92
C ALA A 374 19.79 9.87 -27.25
N LEU A 375 21.08 10.15 -27.43
CA LEU A 375 21.58 11.47 -27.81
C LEU A 375 21.05 11.92 -29.19
N LEU A 376 21.00 11.01 -30.17
CA LEU A 376 20.46 11.28 -31.50
C LEU A 376 18.94 11.47 -31.49
N LEU A 377 18.20 10.74 -30.64
CA LEU A 377 16.76 10.91 -30.49
C LEU A 377 16.42 12.28 -29.90
N LEU A 378 17.07 12.64 -28.79
CA LEU A 378 16.85 13.91 -28.10
C LEU A 378 17.27 15.11 -28.96
N SER A 379 18.31 14.96 -29.78
CA SER A 379 18.76 16.02 -30.71
C SER A 379 17.72 16.37 -31.79
N ARG A 380 16.69 15.55 -31.99
CA ARG A 380 15.57 15.82 -32.91
C ARG A 380 14.40 16.56 -32.25
N ILE A 381 14.39 16.66 -30.92
CA ILE A 381 13.29 17.24 -30.14
C ILE A 381 13.60 18.71 -29.87
N ASN A 382 12.62 19.57 -30.10
CA ASN A 382 12.74 20.99 -29.79
C ASN A 382 12.30 21.26 -28.35
N GLY A 383 13.04 22.10 -27.64
CA GLY A 383 12.63 22.61 -26.33
C GLY A 383 13.66 22.41 -25.21
N LYS A 384 13.47 23.16 -24.13
CA LYS A 384 14.40 23.20 -22.98
C LYS A 384 14.60 21.84 -22.31
N ALA A 385 13.57 21.01 -22.31
CA ALA A 385 13.62 19.66 -21.76
C ALA A 385 14.64 18.78 -22.52
N ALA A 386 14.56 18.78 -23.85
CA ALA A 386 15.50 18.07 -24.70
C ALA A 386 16.92 18.62 -24.57
N ASP A 387 17.09 19.95 -24.53
CA ASP A 387 18.40 20.58 -24.31
C ASP A 387 19.04 20.16 -22.97
N SER A 388 18.22 20.06 -21.91
CA SER A 388 18.63 19.59 -20.58
C SER A 388 19.02 18.12 -20.61
N ALA A 389 18.22 17.26 -21.24
CA ALA A 389 18.50 15.84 -21.39
C ALA A 389 19.77 15.57 -22.21
N VAL A 390 20.00 16.31 -23.31
CA VAL A 390 21.24 16.28 -24.09
C VAL A 390 22.44 16.66 -23.23
N LEU A 391 22.33 17.71 -22.41
CA LEU A 391 23.40 18.12 -21.51
C LEU A 391 23.72 17.03 -20.48
N LEU A 392 22.70 16.43 -19.87
CA LEU A 392 22.87 15.34 -18.90
C LEU A 392 23.61 14.15 -19.50
N LEU A 393 23.20 13.68 -20.68
CA LEU A 393 23.89 12.59 -21.38
C LEU A 393 25.37 12.92 -21.64
N LEU A 394 25.65 14.11 -22.15
CA LEU A 394 27.02 14.55 -22.45
C LEU A 394 27.89 14.70 -21.19
N GLN A 395 27.31 15.13 -20.08
CA GLN A 395 27.99 15.21 -18.78
C GLN A 395 28.33 13.81 -18.22
N HIS A 396 27.49 12.82 -18.50
CA HIS A 396 27.69 11.42 -18.11
C HIS A 396 28.43 10.58 -19.16
N GLY A 397 29.14 11.23 -20.10
CA GLY A 397 30.08 10.56 -21.00
C GLY A 397 29.49 10.04 -22.32
N ALA A 398 28.27 10.46 -22.69
CA ALA A 398 27.72 10.17 -24.01
C ALA A 398 28.66 10.65 -25.12
N ARG A 399 28.89 9.81 -26.13
CA ARG A 399 29.77 10.15 -27.24
C ARG A 399 29.10 11.19 -28.14
N PRO A 400 29.66 12.41 -28.27
CA PRO A 400 29.05 13.51 -29.04
C PRO A 400 29.04 13.24 -30.56
N ASN A 401 29.88 12.30 -31.01
CA ASN A 401 30.11 11.97 -32.42
C ASN A 401 29.48 10.63 -32.83
N ILE A 402 28.55 10.10 -32.03
CA ILE A 402 27.76 8.95 -32.48
C ILE A 402 27.08 9.31 -33.80
N CYS A 403 27.03 8.38 -34.73
CA CYS A 403 26.35 8.60 -35.99
C CYS A 403 25.48 7.40 -36.36
N ILE A 404 24.42 7.70 -37.09
CA ILE A 404 23.60 6.65 -37.70
C ILE A 404 24.30 6.09 -38.94
N SER A 405 23.76 5.02 -39.55
CA SER A 405 24.28 4.37 -40.77
C SER A 405 24.64 5.34 -41.91
N THR A 406 23.93 6.46 -42.02
CA THR A 406 24.20 7.52 -42.99
C THR A 406 25.36 8.44 -42.62
N GLY A 407 26.09 8.21 -41.52
CA GLY A 407 27.13 9.12 -41.00
C GLY A 407 26.58 10.43 -40.41
N THR A 408 25.27 10.52 -40.18
CA THR A 408 24.63 11.71 -39.58
C THR A 408 24.86 11.70 -38.05
N THR A 409 25.53 12.71 -37.53
CA THR A 409 25.82 12.91 -36.09
C THR A 409 24.75 13.77 -35.39
N PRO A 410 24.68 13.81 -34.04
CA PRO A 410 23.82 14.74 -33.30
C PRO A 410 23.93 16.18 -33.79
N LEU A 411 25.17 16.63 -34.07
CA LEU A 411 25.42 17.98 -34.54
C LEU A 411 24.80 18.25 -35.92
N HIS A 412 24.80 17.26 -36.82
CA HIS A 412 24.09 17.38 -38.10
C HIS A 412 22.59 17.58 -37.93
N ILE A 413 21.99 16.92 -36.92
CA ILE A 413 20.56 17.02 -36.64
C ILE A 413 20.24 18.40 -36.08
N CYS A 414 20.95 18.85 -35.05
CA CYS A 414 20.71 20.17 -34.45
C CYS A 414 20.91 21.31 -35.47
N CYS A 415 21.86 21.18 -36.41
CA CYS A 415 22.09 22.17 -37.46
C CYS A 415 21.01 22.19 -38.55
N ARG A 416 20.09 21.21 -38.62
CA ARG A 416 19.01 21.21 -39.61
C ARG A 416 17.90 22.22 -39.27
N TYR A 417 17.69 22.48 -37.98
CA TYR A 417 16.65 23.36 -37.43
C TYR A 417 17.23 24.24 -36.30
N PRO A 418 18.22 25.10 -36.61
CA PRO A 418 19.05 25.74 -35.60
C PRO A 418 18.29 26.76 -34.73
N GLU A 419 17.22 27.37 -35.23
CA GLU A 419 16.38 28.33 -34.48
C GLU A 419 15.74 27.74 -33.21
N HIS A 420 15.59 26.41 -33.14
CA HIS A 420 14.94 25.73 -32.03
C HIS A 420 15.90 24.92 -31.14
N ILE A 421 17.16 24.72 -31.55
CA ILE A 421 18.11 23.79 -30.89
C ILE A 421 19.50 24.44 -30.67
N ILE A 422 19.54 25.76 -30.44
CA ILE A 422 20.80 26.50 -30.22
C ILE A 422 21.57 25.97 -29.02
N GLN A 423 20.88 25.60 -27.93
CA GLN A 423 21.54 25.10 -26.72
C GLN A 423 22.11 23.70 -26.93
N GLY A 424 21.36 22.79 -27.59
CA GLY A 424 21.91 21.51 -28.05
C GLY A 424 23.20 21.66 -28.86
N ILE A 425 23.27 22.60 -29.81
CA ILE A 425 24.51 22.90 -30.57
C ILE A 425 25.64 23.33 -29.61
N LYS A 426 25.37 24.25 -28.68
CA LYS A 426 26.36 24.72 -27.69
C LYS A 426 26.88 23.58 -26.82
N HIS A 427 26.00 22.73 -26.33
CA HIS A 427 26.35 21.59 -25.48
C HIS A 427 27.24 20.60 -26.25
N LEU A 428 26.85 20.23 -27.47
CA LEU A 428 27.64 19.33 -28.33
C LEU A 428 29.04 19.88 -28.62
N ILE A 429 29.16 21.18 -28.94
CA ILE A 429 30.47 21.82 -29.19
C ILE A 429 31.33 21.83 -27.93
N LYS A 430 30.75 22.20 -26.78
CA LYS A 430 31.45 22.21 -25.48
C LYS A 430 32.00 20.83 -25.14
N HIS A 431 31.29 19.77 -25.52
CA HIS A 431 31.69 18.38 -25.31
C HIS A 431 32.49 17.78 -26.49
N LYS A 432 33.09 18.61 -27.35
CA LYS A 432 34.01 18.20 -28.44
C LYS A 432 33.36 17.41 -29.58
N ALA A 433 32.13 17.76 -29.96
CA ALA A 433 31.54 17.29 -31.22
C ALA A 433 32.40 17.71 -32.43
N ASP A 434 32.59 16.79 -33.38
CA ASP A 434 33.31 17.02 -34.62
C ASP A 434 32.45 17.87 -35.56
N LEU A 435 32.89 19.12 -35.65
CA LEU A 435 32.33 20.15 -36.49
C LEU A 435 32.45 19.84 -37.98
N ASN A 436 33.42 19.01 -38.39
CA ASN A 436 33.70 18.66 -39.78
C ASN A 436 33.31 17.22 -40.15
N ALA A 437 32.61 16.50 -39.27
CA ALA A 437 32.12 15.15 -39.55
C ALA A 437 31.33 15.16 -40.86
N LYS A 438 31.55 14.16 -41.72
CA LYS A 438 30.85 14.06 -43.02
C LYS A 438 29.87 12.89 -43.00
N ASN A 439 28.63 13.17 -43.37
CA ASN A 439 27.66 12.11 -43.62
C ASN A 439 27.87 11.47 -45.01
N SER A 440 27.07 10.47 -45.36
CA SER A 440 27.14 9.69 -46.60
C SER A 440 26.93 10.53 -47.87
N LEU A 441 26.33 11.72 -47.74
CA LEU A 441 26.18 12.70 -48.82
C LEU A 441 27.38 13.65 -48.91
N GLY A 442 28.44 13.43 -48.11
CA GLY A 442 29.61 14.30 -48.00
C GLY A 442 29.34 15.64 -47.30
N ARG A 443 28.16 15.81 -46.70
CA ARG A 443 27.74 17.05 -46.02
C ARG A 443 28.31 17.07 -44.61
N THR A 444 28.75 18.25 -44.19
CA THR A 444 29.11 18.55 -42.79
C THR A 444 27.92 19.15 -42.05
N PRO A 445 27.93 19.25 -40.70
CA PRO A 445 26.87 19.94 -39.96
C PRO A 445 26.62 21.37 -40.46
N LEU A 446 27.67 22.07 -40.87
CA LEU A 446 27.57 23.41 -41.46
C LEU A 446 26.82 23.44 -42.79
N HIS A 447 26.92 22.38 -43.61
CA HIS A 447 26.10 22.28 -44.82
C HIS A 447 24.61 22.18 -44.48
N ASN A 448 24.24 21.49 -43.40
CA ASN A 448 22.85 21.43 -42.93
C ASN A 448 22.39 22.79 -42.38
N LEU A 449 23.27 23.50 -41.68
CA LEU A 449 22.99 24.85 -41.16
C LEU A 449 22.65 25.83 -42.28
N CYS A 450 23.46 25.88 -43.35
CA CYS A 450 23.17 26.78 -44.47
C CYS A 450 21.94 26.32 -45.29
N LEU A 451 21.56 25.03 -45.26
CA LEU A 451 20.32 24.53 -45.89
C LEU A 451 19.06 24.94 -45.11
N GLY A 452 19.15 25.07 -43.79
CA GLY A 452 18.04 25.47 -42.91
C GLY A 452 17.56 26.91 -43.10
N GLY A 453 18.24 27.72 -43.94
CA GLY A 453 17.85 29.09 -44.26
C GLY A 453 18.13 30.10 -43.15
N THR A 454 18.69 29.67 -42.02
CA THR A 454 18.90 30.49 -40.85
C THR A 454 20.20 31.29 -40.99
N LEU A 455 20.08 32.51 -41.52
CA LEU A 455 21.12 33.56 -41.54
C LEU A 455 21.48 34.07 -40.13
N THR A 456 21.03 33.40 -39.07
CA THR A 456 21.51 33.64 -37.72
C THR A 456 22.95 33.18 -37.68
N ILE A 457 23.86 34.13 -37.89
CA ILE A 457 25.27 34.03 -37.56
C ILE A 457 25.31 33.51 -36.12
N LEU A 458 25.51 32.21 -35.95
CA LEU A 458 25.74 31.60 -34.67
C LEU A 458 27.05 32.21 -34.16
N LYS A 459 26.97 33.30 -33.40
CA LYS A 459 28.10 33.86 -32.64
C LYS A 459 28.40 32.92 -31.48
N LEU A 460 28.79 31.69 -31.79
CA LEU A 460 29.25 30.69 -30.82
C LEU A 460 30.74 30.94 -30.61
N ARG A 461 31.12 32.04 -29.97
CA ARG A 461 32.54 32.38 -29.71
C ARG A 461 33.27 31.15 -29.12
N PRO A 462 34.41 30.73 -29.68
CA PRO A 462 35.27 31.43 -30.66
C PRO A 462 34.86 31.27 -32.14
N TRP A 463 33.91 30.40 -32.45
CA TRP A 463 33.54 30.00 -33.82
C TRP A 463 32.67 31.06 -34.51
N ILE A 464 33.23 31.76 -35.50
CA ILE A 464 32.49 32.60 -36.44
C ILE A 464 32.20 31.75 -37.69
N PHE A 465 30.94 31.46 -37.95
CA PHE A 465 30.53 30.70 -39.13
C PHE A 465 30.39 31.66 -40.33
N TRP A 466 31.39 31.69 -41.21
CA TRP A 466 31.29 32.40 -42.49
C TRP A 466 30.56 31.51 -43.51
N CYS A 467 29.27 31.76 -43.74
CA CYS A 467 28.58 31.26 -44.94
C CYS A 467 28.65 32.36 -46.00
N GLY A 468 29.69 32.33 -46.84
CA GLY A 468 29.78 33.20 -48.01
C GLY A 468 28.83 32.70 -49.09
N MET A 469 27.66 33.32 -49.27
CA MET A 469 26.83 33.07 -50.45
C MET A 469 27.53 33.69 -51.66
N VAL A 470 27.94 32.87 -52.63
CA VAL A 470 28.12 33.32 -54.01
C VAL A 470 26.76 33.17 -54.69
N PRO A 471 26.08 34.26 -55.11
CA PRO A 471 24.84 34.15 -55.85
C PRO A 471 25.17 33.69 -57.27
N ILE A 472 24.73 32.49 -57.66
CA ILE A 472 24.77 32.06 -59.06
C ILE A 472 23.35 31.68 -59.46
N HIS A 473 22.84 32.39 -60.46
CA HIS A 473 21.51 32.20 -61.02
C HIS A 473 21.41 30.84 -61.71
N GLY A 474 20.39 30.06 -61.36
CA GLY A 474 19.90 28.93 -62.16
C GLY A 474 20.78 27.67 -62.15
N HIS A 475 20.14 26.55 -61.80
CA HIS A 475 20.63 25.16 -61.83
C HIS A 475 21.33 24.62 -60.57
N ARG A 476 20.75 23.52 -60.08
CA ARG A 476 21.18 22.55 -59.04
C ARG A 476 22.55 22.85 -58.40
N THR A 477 22.52 23.36 -57.18
CA THR A 477 23.72 23.56 -56.36
C THR A 477 24.21 22.25 -55.76
N THR A 478 25.35 21.76 -56.24
CA THR A 478 26.30 21.03 -55.39
C THR A 478 27.10 22.09 -54.62
N VAL A 479 27.00 22.11 -53.29
CA VAL A 479 27.91 22.89 -52.45
C VAL A 479 29.26 22.18 -52.46
N GLY A 480 30.03 22.37 -53.52
CA GLY A 480 31.35 21.77 -53.75
C GLY A 480 32.51 22.54 -53.11
N GLY A 481 32.25 23.53 -52.26
CA GLY A 481 33.28 24.28 -51.55
C GLY A 481 33.67 23.59 -50.24
N ARG A 482 34.96 23.55 -49.90
CA ARG A 482 35.47 23.17 -48.57
C ARG A 482 34.97 24.18 -47.52
N LEU A 483 33.74 24.05 -47.05
CA LEU A 483 33.28 24.70 -45.83
C LEU A 483 34.04 24.04 -44.67
N ARG A 484 35.05 24.72 -44.15
CA ARG A 484 35.88 24.27 -43.03
C ARG A 484 35.63 25.17 -41.84
N PHE A 485 35.57 24.57 -40.66
CA PHE A 485 35.70 25.30 -39.42
C PHE A 485 37.14 25.81 -39.28
N VAL A 486 37.28 27.11 -39.06
CA VAL A 486 38.56 27.76 -38.72
C VAL A 486 38.44 28.19 -37.25
N PRO A 487 39.41 27.84 -36.39
CA PRO A 487 39.38 28.16 -34.96
C PRO A 487 39.38 29.66 -34.67
#